data_AF-A0A0M9BJ02-F1
#
_entry.id   AF-A0A0M9BJ02-F1
#
_cell.length_a   1.000
_cell.length_b   1.000
_cell.length_c   1.000
_cell.angle_alpha   90.00
_cell.angle_beta   90.00
_cell.angle_gamma   90.00
#
_symmetry.space_group_name_H-M   'P 1'
#
loop_
_entity.id
_entity.type
_entity.pdbx_description
1 polymer ?
#
loop_
_entity_poly.entity_id
_entity_poly.type
_entity_poly.pdbx_seq_one_letter_code
_entity_poly.pdbx_strand_id
1 'polypeptide(L)'
;LNNVFWFQLGTYETADGNIVQGDLPRFFAGDPTAGFFMAGLFPIMMFAIPAIAFAIIQEAREDLKPKIKKTFLTSALVCFLTGVSEQIEFAFLFAAPYLFIVHAVMSGLAMWISYWLDIRHGFSYSAGIIDYILNFHLSENAWKLIPIGILYGLVYYFLFRWAIRTFKIPTPGREEGSMLEDWVGNIPYQAPLILEALGGKENIVQVEACITRLRLTVHNDRLIDTGAMKSMGSAGLIKLGGGNVQVVFGTYSELIREEIAKLLERDLQQVLFCAPVQGKMLPIEEVPDQIFAAKLVGDGVAFVPEKGELVSPVYGTIMHMYPTMHALGISTREGLEVLLHIGIDTSQLKGHFEAFVQEGDTVEPGQLLIKFDLAVLRAEAASLTTPMVITNPDRVKSWSFAPFKQVKKGQASVMSVVLYDRNVGGVE
;
A
#
# COMPACT_ATOMS: atom_id res chain seq x y z
N LEU A 1 17.21 -25.06 -15.59
CA LEU A 1 17.38 -26.46 -16.05
C LEU A 1 16.61 -26.74 -17.34
N ASN A 2 15.37 -26.28 -17.50
CA ASN A 2 14.50 -26.63 -18.64
C ASN A 2 15.10 -26.34 -20.03
N ASN A 3 15.91 -25.28 -20.18
CA ASN A 3 16.57 -24.96 -21.46
C ASN A 3 17.42 -26.11 -22.05
N VAL A 4 18.05 -26.92 -21.19
CA VAL A 4 18.84 -28.06 -21.68
C VAL A 4 17.93 -29.10 -22.32
N PHE A 5 16.80 -29.43 -21.67
CA PHE A 5 15.85 -30.41 -22.17
C PHE A 5 15.11 -29.90 -23.42
N TRP A 6 14.68 -28.65 -23.41
CA TRP A 6 13.89 -28.08 -24.50
C TRP A 6 14.70 -27.74 -25.75
N PHE A 7 15.97 -27.32 -25.61
CA PHE A 7 16.74 -26.83 -26.75
C PHE A 7 18.03 -27.61 -27.05
N GLN A 8 18.50 -28.48 -26.16
CA GLN A 8 19.79 -29.15 -26.33
C GLN A 8 19.70 -30.68 -26.31
N LEU A 9 18.65 -31.27 -25.76
CA LEU A 9 18.56 -32.73 -25.59
C LEU A 9 18.00 -33.44 -26.83
N GLY A 10 18.81 -34.35 -27.39
CA GLY A 10 18.47 -35.18 -28.54
C GLY A 10 18.52 -34.43 -29.88
N THR A 11 18.64 -35.17 -30.96
CA THR A 11 18.74 -34.67 -32.34
C THR A 11 17.75 -35.40 -33.24
N TYR A 12 17.19 -34.68 -34.20
CA TYR A 12 16.31 -35.23 -35.23
C TYR A 12 16.73 -34.68 -36.59
N GLU A 13 16.86 -35.55 -37.58
CA GLU A 13 17.11 -35.17 -38.96
C GLU A 13 15.77 -35.08 -39.69
N THR A 14 15.44 -33.89 -40.20
CA THR A 14 14.19 -33.67 -40.94
C THR A 14 14.27 -34.28 -42.34
N ALA A 15 13.12 -34.43 -43.00
CA ALA A 15 13.07 -34.91 -44.39
C ALA A 15 13.89 -34.04 -45.38
N ASP A 16 14.18 -32.79 -44.99
CA ASP A 16 14.99 -31.83 -45.77
C ASP A 16 16.49 -31.92 -45.47
N GLY A 17 16.94 -32.86 -44.62
CA GLY A 17 18.34 -33.05 -44.23
C GLY A 17 18.85 -32.07 -43.16
N ASN A 18 17.95 -31.29 -42.53
CA ASN A 18 18.32 -30.38 -41.46
C ASN A 18 18.32 -31.10 -40.11
N ILE A 19 19.37 -30.92 -39.32
CA ILE A 19 19.46 -31.45 -37.95
C ILE A 19 18.88 -30.41 -36.98
N VAL A 20 17.80 -30.77 -36.30
CA VAL A 20 17.21 -29.97 -35.21
C VAL A 20 17.52 -30.62 -33.86
N GLN A 21 17.75 -29.78 -32.84
CA GLN A 21 18.19 -30.22 -31.52
C GLN A 21 17.25 -29.70 -30.43
N GLY A 22 17.00 -30.52 -29.40
CA GLY A 22 16.13 -30.19 -28.28
C GLY A 22 14.67 -30.62 -28.46
N ASP A 23 14.01 -30.96 -27.36
CA ASP A 23 12.63 -31.49 -27.37
C ASP A 23 11.63 -30.57 -28.07
N LEU A 24 11.76 -29.25 -27.91
CA LEU A 24 10.83 -28.27 -28.49
C LEU A 24 11.02 -28.13 -30.01
N PRO A 25 12.22 -27.83 -30.55
CA PRO A 25 12.43 -27.80 -32.00
C PRO A 25 12.14 -29.13 -32.69
N ARG A 26 12.46 -30.27 -32.05
CA ARG A 26 12.18 -31.61 -32.58
C ARG A 26 10.68 -31.86 -32.70
N PHE A 27 9.89 -31.50 -31.68
CA PHE A 27 8.44 -31.64 -31.71
C PHE A 27 7.81 -30.86 -32.89
N PHE A 28 8.23 -29.61 -33.10
CA PHE A 28 7.73 -28.79 -34.21
C PHE A 28 8.26 -29.21 -35.60
N ALA A 29 9.38 -29.92 -35.65
CA ALA A 29 9.88 -30.55 -36.86
C ALA A 29 9.18 -31.89 -37.19
N GLY A 30 8.22 -32.32 -36.37
CA GLY A 30 7.44 -33.54 -36.57
C GLY A 30 8.12 -34.82 -36.07
N ASP A 31 9.10 -34.72 -35.18
CA ASP A 31 9.71 -35.89 -34.54
C ASP A 31 8.68 -36.60 -33.64
N PRO A 32 8.28 -37.86 -33.95
CA PRO A 32 7.29 -38.57 -33.15
C PRO A 32 7.80 -38.89 -31.73
N THR A 33 9.10 -38.84 -31.48
CA THR A 33 9.72 -39.15 -30.18
C THR A 33 9.90 -37.93 -29.27
N ALA A 34 9.49 -36.73 -29.71
CA ALA A 34 9.66 -35.48 -28.98
C ALA A 34 8.34 -35.01 -28.32
N GLY A 35 8.44 -34.06 -27.38
CA GLY A 35 7.32 -33.45 -26.66
C GLY A 35 7.04 -34.03 -25.28
N PHE A 36 7.91 -34.90 -24.77
CA PHE A 36 7.78 -35.51 -23.44
C PHE A 36 8.08 -34.52 -22.31
N PHE A 37 9.10 -33.67 -22.48
CA PHE A 37 9.54 -32.73 -21.44
C PHE A 37 8.66 -31.47 -21.38
N MET A 38 7.63 -31.42 -22.22
CA MET A 38 6.71 -30.28 -22.37
C MET A 38 5.28 -30.64 -21.96
N ALA A 39 4.82 -31.85 -22.27
CA ALA A 39 3.44 -32.30 -22.02
C ALA A 39 2.99 -32.14 -20.55
N GLY A 40 3.90 -32.31 -19.60
CA GLY A 40 3.64 -32.16 -18.17
C GLY A 40 3.22 -30.77 -17.71
N LEU A 41 3.42 -29.74 -18.53
CA LEU A 41 3.12 -28.35 -18.17
C LEU A 41 1.63 -28.00 -18.35
N PHE A 42 0.94 -28.66 -19.30
CA PHE A 42 -0.46 -28.39 -19.61
C PHE A 42 -1.41 -28.62 -18.42
N PRO A 43 -1.34 -29.73 -17.65
CA PRO A 43 -2.19 -29.93 -16.47
C PRO A 43 -1.98 -28.84 -15.41
N ILE A 44 -0.77 -28.28 -15.34
CA ILE A 44 -0.43 -27.24 -14.37
C ILE A 44 -1.05 -25.90 -14.78
N MET A 45 -0.76 -25.45 -16.00
CA MET A 45 -1.17 -24.12 -16.48
C MET A 45 -2.68 -24.04 -16.74
N MET A 46 -3.27 -25.10 -17.31
CA MET A 46 -4.69 -25.09 -17.65
C MET A 46 -5.60 -25.36 -16.45
N PHE A 47 -5.11 -26.05 -15.39
CA PHE A 47 -5.99 -26.49 -14.30
C PHE A 47 -5.47 -26.16 -12.91
N ALA A 48 -4.21 -26.50 -12.59
CA ALA A 48 -3.67 -26.29 -11.25
C ALA A 48 -3.57 -24.80 -10.85
N ILE A 49 -2.99 -23.96 -11.71
CA ILE A 49 -2.84 -22.52 -11.44
C ILE A 49 -4.20 -21.81 -11.39
N PRO A 50 -5.14 -22.02 -12.33
CA PRO A 50 -6.50 -21.53 -12.19
C PRO A 50 -7.20 -22.01 -10.90
N ALA A 51 -7.00 -23.26 -10.50
CA ALA A 51 -7.54 -23.79 -9.25
C ALA A 51 -7.01 -23.06 -8.00
N ILE A 52 -5.72 -22.69 -8.00
CA ILE A 52 -5.13 -21.85 -6.94
C ILE A 52 -5.82 -20.48 -6.90
N ALA A 53 -6.03 -19.84 -8.06
CA ALA A 53 -6.73 -18.56 -8.14
C ALA A 53 -8.16 -18.67 -7.56
N PHE A 54 -8.90 -19.73 -7.88
CA PHE A 54 -10.21 -19.99 -7.27
C PHE A 54 -10.15 -20.19 -5.76
N ALA A 55 -9.14 -20.90 -5.24
CA ALA A 55 -8.94 -21.05 -3.80
C ALA A 55 -8.70 -19.70 -3.11
N ILE A 56 -7.88 -18.83 -3.71
CA ILE A 56 -7.63 -17.46 -3.20
C ILE A 56 -8.92 -16.63 -3.18
N ILE A 57 -9.71 -16.67 -4.26
CA ILE A 57 -10.99 -15.93 -4.36
C ILE A 57 -11.96 -16.36 -3.24
N GLN A 58 -12.04 -17.66 -2.96
CA GLN A 58 -12.98 -18.16 -1.96
C GLN A 58 -12.59 -17.85 -0.52
N GLU A 59 -11.29 -17.86 -0.23
CA GLU A 59 -10.79 -17.60 1.12
C GLU A 59 -10.59 -16.09 1.39
N ALA A 60 -10.77 -15.21 0.39
CA ALA A 60 -10.83 -13.77 0.58
C ALA A 60 -12.02 -13.35 1.47
N ARG A 61 -11.83 -12.27 2.24
CA ARG A 61 -12.88 -11.67 3.07
C ARG A 61 -14.09 -11.23 2.22
N GLU A 62 -15.29 -11.26 2.79
CA GLU A 62 -16.53 -10.99 2.06
C GLU A 62 -16.60 -9.56 1.46
N ASP A 63 -16.02 -8.57 2.14
CA ASP A 63 -15.91 -7.19 1.67
C ASP A 63 -14.97 -7.04 0.45
N LEU A 64 -13.87 -7.81 0.41
CA LEU A 64 -12.87 -7.76 -0.66
C LEU A 64 -13.12 -8.75 -1.79
N LYS A 65 -13.97 -9.75 -1.55
CA LYS A 65 -14.27 -10.84 -2.48
C LYS A 65 -14.70 -10.36 -3.87
N PRO A 66 -15.51 -9.29 -4.06
CA PRO A 66 -15.84 -8.80 -5.40
C PRO A 66 -14.61 -8.32 -6.20
N LYS A 67 -13.71 -7.57 -5.55
CA LYS A 67 -12.48 -7.03 -6.15
C LYS A 67 -11.50 -8.17 -6.48
N ILE A 68 -11.24 -9.04 -5.51
CA ILE A 68 -10.33 -10.19 -5.65
C ILE A 68 -10.85 -11.16 -6.72
N LYS A 69 -12.16 -11.42 -6.75
CA LYS A 69 -12.80 -12.24 -7.78
C LYS A 69 -12.54 -11.69 -9.17
N LYS A 70 -12.70 -10.38 -9.39
CA LYS A 70 -12.44 -9.77 -10.71
C LYS A 70 -10.98 -9.99 -11.13
N THR A 71 -10.03 -9.70 -10.25
CA THR A 71 -8.59 -9.82 -10.54
C THR A 71 -8.20 -11.26 -10.83
N PHE A 72 -8.43 -12.17 -9.88
CA PHE A 72 -7.94 -13.54 -9.99
C PHE A 72 -8.72 -14.38 -11.01
N LEU A 73 -9.98 -14.05 -11.30
CA LEU A 73 -10.70 -14.69 -12.42
C LEU A 73 -10.09 -14.28 -13.76
N THR A 74 -9.69 -13.01 -13.91
CA THR A 74 -8.99 -12.54 -15.12
C THR A 74 -7.64 -13.22 -15.26
N SER A 75 -6.86 -13.27 -14.19
CA SER A 75 -5.56 -13.94 -14.19
C SER A 75 -5.69 -15.44 -14.47
N ALA A 76 -6.71 -16.11 -13.91
CA ALA A 76 -6.99 -17.52 -14.16
C ALA A 76 -7.36 -17.76 -15.63
N LEU A 77 -8.17 -16.88 -16.22
CA LEU A 77 -8.52 -16.96 -17.64
C LEU A 77 -7.30 -16.74 -18.54
N VAL A 78 -6.47 -15.75 -18.22
CA VAL A 78 -5.21 -15.50 -18.96
C VAL A 78 -4.29 -16.71 -18.85
N CYS A 79 -4.07 -17.24 -17.66
CA CYS A 79 -3.26 -18.44 -17.46
C CYS A 79 -3.81 -19.65 -18.22
N PHE A 80 -5.12 -19.88 -18.18
CA PHE A 80 -5.76 -20.94 -18.94
C PHE A 80 -5.58 -20.77 -20.46
N LEU A 81 -5.72 -19.55 -20.97
CA LEU A 81 -5.65 -19.26 -22.40
C LEU A 81 -4.22 -19.33 -22.94
N THR A 82 -3.30 -18.62 -22.29
CA THR A 82 -1.95 -18.35 -22.81
C THR A 82 -0.85 -19.07 -22.03
N GLY A 83 -1.16 -19.59 -20.84
CA GLY A 83 -0.19 -20.23 -19.95
C GLY A 83 0.60 -19.27 -19.07
N VAL A 84 0.30 -17.97 -19.05
CA VAL A 84 0.98 -17.00 -18.18
C VAL A 84 0.48 -17.13 -16.75
N SER A 85 1.34 -17.61 -15.84
CA SER A 85 1.00 -17.92 -14.44
C SER A 85 1.49 -16.89 -13.42
N GLU A 86 2.40 -15.98 -13.79
CA GLU A 86 3.12 -15.09 -12.87
C GLU A 86 2.21 -14.34 -11.90
N GLN A 87 1.08 -13.83 -12.37
CA GLN A 87 0.14 -13.07 -11.54
C GLN A 87 -0.42 -13.88 -10.37
N ILE A 88 -0.62 -15.19 -10.56
CA ILE A 88 -1.17 -16.08 -9.54
C ILE A 88 -0.06 -16.63 -8.67
N GLU A 89 1.07 -17.04 -9.26
CA GLU A 89 2.21 -17.60 -8.52
C GLU A 89 2.83 -16.57 -7.57
N PHE A 90 2.97 -15.32 -8.00
CA PHE A 90 3.46 -14.25 -7.13
C PHE A 90 2.55 -13.95 -5.95
N ALA A 91 1.26 -14.26 -6.05
CA ALA A 91 0.31 -14.06 -4.95
C ALA A 91 0.61 -14.95 -3.73
N PHE A 92 1.26 -16.11 -3.93
CA PHE A 92 1.59 -17.02 -2.83
C PHE A 92 3.09 -17.32 -2.69
N LEU A 93 3.93 -17.00 -3.67
CA LEU A 93 5.38 -17.18 -3.61
C LEU A 93 5.99 -16.53 -2.35
N PHE A 94 5.59 -15.28 -2.06
CA PHE A 94 6.10 -14.54 -0.90
C PHE A 94 5.27 -14.76 0.37
N ALA A 95 3.96 -14.99 0.23
CA ALA A 95 3.06 -15.18 1.36
C ALA A 95 3.20 -16.58 2.00
N ALA A 96 3.56 -17.60 1.19
CA ALA A 96 3.71 -18.98 1.63
C ALA A 96 4.79 -19.72 0.82
N PRO A 97 6.09 -19.49 1.12
CA PRO A 97 7.19 -20.16 0.43
C PRO A 97 7.10 -21.70 0.46
N TYR A 98 6.57 -22.27 1.55
CA TYR A 98 6.36 -23.72 1.67
C TYR A 98 5.32 -24.26 0.68
N LEU A 99 4.23 -23.51 0.43
CA LEU A 99 3.25 -23.89 -0.60
C LEU A 99 3.85 -23.83 -1.99
N PHE A 100 4.79 -22.90 -2.24
CA PHE A 100 5.52 -22.85 -3.50
C PHE A 100 6.44 -24.06 -3.69
N ILE A 101 7.08 -24.56 -2.63
CA ILE A 101 7.85 -25.82 -2.67
C ILE A 101 6.92 -27.00 -3.00
N VAL A 102 5.76 -27.08 -2.35
CA VAL A 102 4.77 -28.13 -2.63
C VAL A 102 4.29 -28.05 -4.09
N HIS A 103 4.03 -26.84 -4.59
CA HIS A 103 3.71 -26.61 -5.99
C HIS A 103 4.82 -27.12 -6.93
N ALA A 104 6.08 -26.79 -6.66
CA ALA A 104 7.22 -27.25 -7.47
C ALA A 104 7.34 -28.79 -7.51
N VAL A 105 7.15 -29.46 -6.37
CA VAL A 105 7.16 -30.94 -6.29
C VAL A 105 6.00 -31.53 -7.09
N MET A 106 4.78 -31.00 -6.92
CA MET A 106 3.60 -31.45 -7.66
C MET A 106 3.72 -31.21 -9.16
N SER A 107 4.37 -30.13 -9.58
CA SER A 107 4.67 -29.83 -10.97
C SER A 107 5.65 -30.85 -11.57
N GLY A 108 6.70 -31.24 -10.83
CA GLY A 108 7.58 -32.33 -11.21
C GLY A 108 6.85 -33.68 -11.33
N LEU A 109 5.91 -33.96 -10.42
CA LEU A 109 5.04 -35.14 -10.51
C LEU A 109 4.16 -35.12 -11.77
N ALA A 110 3.65 -33.95 -12.18
CA ALA A 110 2.85 -33.84 -13.40
C ALA A 110 3.68 -34.19 -14.64
N MET A 111 4.92 -33.72 -14.70
CA MET A 111 5.88 -34.09 -15.75
C MET A 111 6.17 -35.58 -15.78
N TRP A 112 6.39 -36.18 -14.62
CA TRP A 112 6.63 -37.62 -14.52
C TRP A 112 5.41 -38.47 -14.93
N ILE A 113 4.20 -38.09 -14.50
CA ILE A 113 2.96 -38.78 -14.87
C ILE A 113 2.72 -38.69 -16.38
N SER A 114 2.91 -37.52 -16.99
CA SER A 114 2.78 -37.36 -18.43
C SER A 114 3.76 -38.23 -19.21
N TYR A 115 5.01 -38.32 -18.73
CA TYR A 115 6.01 -39.24 -19.31
C TYR A 115 5.59 -40.71 -19.16
N TRP A 116 5.14 -41.13 -17.96
CA TRP A 116 4.76 -42.51 -17.68
C TRP A 116 3.55 -42.99 -18.49
N LEU A 117 2.62 -42.08 -18.82
CA LEU A 117 1.44 -42.35 -19.63
C LEU A 117 1.67 -42.21 -21.15
N ASP A 118 2.94 -42.04 -21.54
CA ASP A 118 3.40 -41.87 -22.91
C ASP A 118 2.66 -40.73 -23.64
N ILE A 119 2.58 -39.57 -22.97
CA ILE A 119 1.93 -38.37 -23.50
C ILE A 119 2.99 -37.46 -24.11
N ARG A 120 2.76 -37.06 -25.37
CA ARG A 120 3.65 -36.17 -26.11
C ARG A 120 2.89 -34.97 -26.61
N HIS A 121 3.32 -33.78 -26.21
CA HIS A 121 2.70 -32.54 -26.63
C HIS A 121 3.64 -31.36 -26.41
N GLY A 122 3.68 -30.44 -27.37
CA GLY A 122 4.50 -29.23 -27.31
C GLY A 122 3.69 -27.95 -27.26
N PHE A 123 4.36 -26.87 -26.88
CA PHE A 123 3.84 -25.51 -26.78
C PHE A 123 4.88 -24.54 -27.33
N SER A 124 4.44 -23.42 -27.90
CA SER A 124 5.35 -22.41 -28.44
C SER A 124 5.70 -21.36 -27.37
N TYR A 125 4.82 -21.18 -26.38
CA TYR A 125 4.99 -20.16 -25.36
C TYR A 125 4.89 -20.72 -23.93
N SER A 126 3.71 -21.15 -23.48
CA SER A 126 3.54 -21.48 -22.05
C SER A 126 2.46 -22.54 -21.74
N ALA A 127 2.15 -23.43 -22.69
CA ALA A 127 1.25 -24.56 -22.46
C ALA A 127 -0.19 -24.17 -22.05
N GLY A 128 -0.68 -23.03 -22.57
CA GLY A 128 -2.10 -22.66 -22.46
C GLY A 128 -2.99 -23.52 -23.38
N ILE A 129 -4.30 -23.38 -23.28
CA ILE A 129 -5.25 -24.10 -24.16
C ILE A 129 -5.07 -23.73 -25.63
N ILE A 130 -4.60 -22.52 -25.94
CA ILE A 130 -4.32 -22.11 -27.32
C ILE A 130 -3.18 -22.96 -27.88
N ASP A 131 -2.07 -23.09 -27.15
CA ASP A 131 -0.98 -24.01 -27.51
C ASP A 131 -1.49 -25.45 -27.63
N TYR A 132 -2.38 -25.86 -26.71
CA TYR A 132 -2.92 -27.23 -26.70
C TYR A 132 -3.68 -27.56 -27.99
N ILE A 133 -4.58 -26.67 -28.40
CA ILE A 133 -5.41 -26.86 -29.59
C ILE A 133 -4.57 -26.74 -30.86
N LEU A 134 -3.72 -25.72 -30.96
CA LEU A 134 -2.90 -25.48 -32.15
C LEU A 134 -1.96 -26.65 -32.44
N ASN A 135 -1.34 -27.21 -31.41
CA ASN A 135 -0.33 -28.25 -31.56
C ASN A 135 -0.91 -29.67 -31.47
N PHE A 136 -2.24 -29.82 -31.38
CA PHE A 136 -2.88 -31.11 -31.17
C PHE A 136 -2.61 -32.08 -32.32
N HIS A 137 -2.46 -31.58 -33.55
CA HIS A 137 -2.19 -32.40 -34.74
C HIS A 137 -0.80 -33.06 -34.74
N LEU A 138 0.15 -32.57 -33.94
CA LEU A 138 1.49 -33.16 -33.76
C LEU A 138 1.59 -34.04 -32.51
N SER A 139 0.50 -34.13 -31.74
CA SER A 139 0.52 -34.70 -30.41
C SER A 139 0.20 -36.19 -30.38
N GLU A 140 0.71 -36.90 -29.38
CA GLU A 140 0.39 -38.30 -29.12
C GLU A 140 -0.20 -38.44 -27.71
N ASN A 141 -1.34 -39.13 -27.60
CA ASN A 141 -2.06 -39.31 -26.34
C ASN A 141 -2.43 -38.02 -25.58
N ALA A 142 -2.35 -36.84 -26.20
CA ALA A 142 -2.56 -35.54 -25.52
C ALA A 142 -3.96 -35.38 -24.91
N TRP A 143 -4.97 -36.08 -25.43
CA TRP A 143 -6.31 -36.08 -24.85
C TRP A 143 -6.34 -36.53 -23.37
N LYS A 144 -5.37 -37.35 -22.93
CA LYS A 144 -5.20 -37.78 -21.54
C LYS A 144 -4.83 -36.62 -20.60
N LEU A 145 -4.30 -35.50 -21.13
CA LEU A 145 -3.94 -34.32 -20.33
C LEU A 145 -5.17 -33.64 -19.71
N ILE A 146 -6.33 -33.72 -20.36
CA ILE A 146 -7.57 -33.12 -19.85
C ILE A 146 -8.05 -33.80 -18.55
N PRO A 147 -8.26 -35.13 -18.48
CA PRO A 147 -8.66 -35.78 -17.22
C PRO A 147 -7.59 -35.68 -16.13
N ILE A 148 -6.29 -35.75 -16.48
CA ILE A 148 -5.18 -35.53 -15.53
C ILE A 148 -5.24 -34.10 -14.98
N GLY A 149 -5.45 -33.13 -15.86
CA GLY A 149 -5.59 -31.72 -15.53
C GLY A 149 -6.76 -31.45 -14.58
N ILE A 150 -7.95 -31.99 -14.87
CA ILE A 150 -9.12 -31.86 -13.98
C ILE A 150 -8.81 -32.43 -12.59
N LEU A 151 -8.21 -33.63 -12.51
CA LEU A 151 -7.81 -34.22 -11.24
C LEU A 151 -6.81 -33.34 -10.50
N TYR A 152 -5.78 -32.83 -11.20
CA TYR A 152 -4.81 -31.89 -10.66
C TYR A 152 -5.47 -30.62 -10.14
N GLY A 153 -6.38 -30.02 -10.91
CA GLY A 153 -7.13 -28.84 -10.51
C GLY A 153 -7.92 -29.05 -9.22
N LEU A 154 -8.59 -30.21 -9.08
CA LEU A 154 -9.30 -30.56 -7.85
C LEU A 154 -8.33 -30.68 -6.66
N VAL A 155 -7.24 -31.44 -6.82
CA VAL A 155 -6.24 -31.62 -5.76
C VAL A 155 -5.65 -30.28 -5.33
N TYR A 156 -5.25 -29.44 -6.29
CA TYR A 156 -4.71 -28.11 -6.03
C TYR A 156 -5.71 -27.20 -5.32
N TYR A 157 -6.95 -27.17 -5.80
CA TYR A 157 -8.00 -26.36 -5.18
C TYR A 157 -8.21 -26.73 -3.71
N PHE A 158 -8.38 -28.02 -3.41
CA PHE A 158 -8.61 -28.46 -2.02
C PHE A 158 -7.37 -28.26 -1.15
N LEU A 159 -6.18 -28.58 -1.66
CA LEU A 159 -4.92 -28.40 -0.95
C LEU A 159 -4.67 -26.94 -0.59
N PHE A 160 -4.75 -26.03 -1.58
CA PHE A 160 -4.53 -24.60 -1.35
C PHE A 160 -5.59 -24.02 -0.44
N ARG A 161 -6.87 -24.36 -0.65
CA ARG A 161 -7.95 -23.88 0.22
C ARG A 161 -7.75 -24.34 1.67
N TRP A 162 -7.42 -25.62 1.86
CA TRP A 162 -7.13 -26.17 3.19
C TRP A 162 -5.93 -25.48 3.83
N ALA A 163 -4.83 -25.31 3.10
CA ALA A 163 -3.62 -24.69 3.62
C ALA A 163 -3.83 -23.20 3.96
N ILE A 164 -4.47 -22.44 3.06
CA ILE A 164 -4.81 -21.03 3.27
C ILE A 164 -5.63 -20.91 4.57
N ARG A 165 -6.70 -21.70 4.72
CA ARG A 165 -7.56 -21.64 5.90
C ARG A 165 -6.84 -22.06 7.19
N THR A 166 -6.17 -23.21 7.17
CA THR A 166 -5.57 -23.84 8.37
C THR A 166 -4.38 -23.03 8.89
N PHE A 167 -3.50 -22.58 8.00
CA PHE A 167 -2.29 -21.84 8.37
C PHE A 167 -2.50 -20.32 8.37
N LYS A 168 -3.74 -19.84 8.15
CA LYS A 168 -4.09 -18.42 8.09
C LYS A 168 -3.14 -17.60 7.19
N ILE A 169 -2.86 -18.15 6.02
CA ILE A 169 -1.91 -17.55 5.07
C ILE A 169 -2.48 -16.19 4.61
N PRO A 170 -1.68 -15.10 4.64
CA PRO A 170 -2.10 -13.76 4.22
C PRO A 170 -2.11 -13.67 2.69
N THR A 171 -3.01 -14.41 2.05
CA THR A 171 -3.24 -14.30 0.60
C THR A 171 -3.97 -13.00 0.27
N PRO A 172 -3.85 -12.46 -0.96
CA PRO A 172 -4.58 -11.27 -1.37
C PRO A 172 -6.09 -11.38 -1.06
N GLY A 173 -6.64 -10.38 -0.37
CA GLY A 173 -8.02 -10.39 0.12
C GLY A 173 -8.22 -10.95 1.53
N ARG A 174 -7.16 -11.47 2.18
CA ARG A 174 -7.16 -11.91 3.59
C ARG A 174 -6.30 -11.05 4.51
N GLU A 175 -5.55 -10.13 3.94
CA GLU A 175 -4.86 -9.09 4.69
C GLU A 175 -5.90 -8.31 5.49
N GLU A 176 -5.62 -8.02 6.76
CA GLU A 176 -6.40 -7.04 7.51
C GLU A 176 -6.35 -5.75 6.70
N GLY A 177 -7.52 -5.25 6.28
CA GLY A 177 -7.66 -4.17 5.31
C GLY A 177 -6.57 -3.13 5.52
N SER A 178 -5.73 -2.95 4.50
CA SER A 178 -4.73 -1.91 4.59
C SER A 178 -5.50 -0.60 4.76
N MET A 179 -4.98 0.28 5.61
CA MET A 179 -5.63 1.57 5.90
C MET A 179 -5.86 2.43 4.64
N LEU A 180 -5.34 2.00 3.48
CA LEU A 180 -5.54 2.63 2.19
C LEU A 180 -6.95 2.46 1.61
N GLU A 181 -7.77 1.52 2.09
CA GLU A 181 -9.15 1.41 1.58
C GLU A 181 -10.02 2.60 1.98
N ASP A 182 -9.74 3.21 3.13
CA ASP A 182 -10.32 4.51 3.53
C ASP A 182 -9.72 5.68 2.72
N TRP A 183 -8.60 5.46 2.02
CA TRP A 183 -7.81 6.49 1.31
C TRP A 183 -8.16 6.62 -0.18
N VAL A 184 -8.88 5.65 -0.77
CA VAL A 184 -9.07 5.53 -2.23
C VAL A 184 -9.75 6.77 -2.86
N GLY A 185 -10.60 7.47 -2.10
CA GLY A 185 -11.22 8.73 -2.54
C GLY A 185 -10.39 9.99 -2.26
N ASN A 186 -9.36 9.88 -1.42
CA ASN A 186 -8.60 11.01 -0.88
C ASN A 186 -7.12 11.02 -1.26
N ILE A 187 -6.67 10.14 -2.16
CA ILE A 187 -5.27 10.05 -2.61
C ILE A 187 -4.70 11.43 -3.03
N PRO A 188 -5.42 12.28 -3.79
CA PRO A 188 -4.98 13.67 -4.08
C PRO A 188 -4.67 14.51 -2.85
N TYR A 189 -5.44 14.35 -1.78
CA TYR A 189 -5.26 15.08 -0.54
C TYR A 189 -4.20 14.45 0.36
N GLN A 190 -3.89 13.16 0.18
CA GLN A 190 -2.94 12.46 1.05
C GLN A 190 -1.54 12.32 0.45
N ALA A 191 -1.40 12.46 -0.87
CA ALA A 191 -0.11 12.50 -1.54
C ALA A 191 0.89 13.51 -0.93
N PRO A 192 0.47 14.70 -0.45
CA PRO A 192 1.38 15.62 0.24
C PRO A 192 1.93 15.05 1.57
N LEU A 193 1.11 14.31 2.32
CA LEU A 193 1.54 13.65 3.56
C LEU A 193 2.51 12.50 3.27
N ILE A 194 2.27 11.75 2.19
CA ILE A 194 3.17 10.69 1.72
C ILE A 194 4.52 11.28 1.31
N LEU A 195 4.52 12.37 0.52
CA LEU A 195 5.74 13.06 0.10
C LEU A 195 6.55 13.55 1.31
N GLU A 196 5.87 14.10 2.32
CA GLU A 196 6.55 14.56 3.53
C GLU A 196 7.16 13.41 4.33
N ALA A 197 6.43 12.30 4.51
CA ALA A 197 6.99 11.12 5.17
C ALA A 197 8.17 10.50 4.40
N LEU A 198 8.35 10.83 3.11
CA LEU A 198 9.54 10.49 2.34
C LEU A 198 10.72 11.44 2.58
N GLY A 199 10.57 12.46 3.42
CA GLY A 199 11.58 13.49 3.68
C GLY A 199 11.39 14.76 2.84
N GLY A 200 10.21 14.95 2.24
CA GLY A 200 9.86 16.14 1.46
C GLY A 200 10.34 16.09 0.00
N LYS A 201 9.94 17.11 -0.78
CA LYS A 201 10.26 17.26 -2.21
C LYS A 201 11.76 17.19 -2.50
N GLU A 202 12.56 17.87 -1.69
CA GLU A 202 14.02 17.95 -1.84
C GLU A 202 14.74 16.61 -1.60
N ASN A 203 14.08 15.63 -0.95
CA ASN A 203 14.68 14.32 -0.74
C ASN A 203 14.42 13.36 -1.93
N ILE A 204 13.49 13.68 -2.84
CA ILE A 204 13.11 12.81 -3.96
C ILE A 204 13.99 13.07 -5.18
N VAL A 205 14.72 12.04 -5.62
CA VAL A 205 15.46 12.05 -6.89
C VAL A 205 14.58 11.54 -8.02
N GLN A 206 13.88 10.43 -7.78
CA GLN A 206 13.05 9.77 -8.79
C GLN A 206 11.90 9.02 -8.11
N VAL A 207 10.71 9.10 -8.72
CA VAL A 207 9.53 8.36 -8.27
C VAL A 207 8.94 7.55 -9.43
N GLU A 208 8.88 6.24 -9.24
CA GLU A 208 8.29 5.28 -10.17
C GLU A 208 7.32 4.38 -9.42
N ALA A 209 6.47 3.66 -10.15
CA ALA A 209 5.63 2.65 -9.56
C ALA A 209 5.56 1.40 -10.43
N CYS A 210 5.30 0.29 -9.76
CA CYS A 210 4.79 -0.94 -10.35
C CYS A 210 3.42 -1.23 -9.72
N ILE A 211 2.75 -2.29 -10.20
CA ILE A 211 1.41 -2.70 -9.76
C ILE A 211 1.21 -2.60 -8.24
N THR A 212 2.18 -3.05 -7.43
CA THR A 212 2.04 -3.09 -5.96
C THR A 212 3.02 -2.25 -5.18
N ARG A 213 3.99 -1.60 -5.84
CA ARG A 213 5.12 -0.95 -5.17
C ARG A 213 5.42 0.42 -5.76
N LEU A 214 5.54 1.42 -4.91
CA LEU A 214 6.16 2.70 -5.21
C LEU A 214 7.67 2.54 -5.08
N ARG A 215 8.41 2.78 -6.17
CA ARG A 215 9.87 2.71 -6.25
C ARG A 215 10.43 4.12 -6.20
N LEU A 216 11.35 4.35 -5.28
CA LEU A 216 11.88 5.67 -4.99
C LEU A 216 13.39 5.63 -5.00
N THR A 217 13.97 6.63 -5.63
CA THR A 217 15.36 7.01 -5.42
C THR A 217 15.33 8.29 -4.61
N VAL A 218 15.94 8.27 -3.43
CA VAL A 218 16.02 9.41 -2.52
C VAL A 218 17.46 9.81 -2.24
N HIS A 219 17.68 11.07 -1.89
CA HIS A 219 19.00 11.56 -1.48
C HIS A 219 19.43 10.96 -0.14
N ASN A 220 18.51 10.83 0.81
CA ASN A 220 18.77 10.30 2.15
C ASN A 220 17.60 9.45 2.65
N ASP A 221 17.81 8.14 2.73
CA ASP A 221 16.82 7.17 3.19
C ASP A 221 16.57 7.22 4.71
N ARG A 222 17.38 7.97 5.47
CA ARG A 222 17.19 8.17 6.92
C ARG A 222 16.13 9.20 7.24
N LEU A 223 15.82 10.10 6.31
CA LEU A 223 14.78 11.12 6.48
C LEU A 223 13.36 10.52 6.36
N ILE A 224 13.25 9.29 5.89
CA ILE A 224 11.96 8.63 5.69
C ILE A 224 11.36 8.17 7.02
N ASP A 225 10.20 8.73 7.37
CA ASP A 225 9.41 8.31 8.53
C ASP A 225 8.65 7.01 8.22
N THR A 226 9.25 5.90 8.65
CA THR A 226 8.69 4.56 8.45
C THR A 226 7.43 4.34 9.29
N GLY A 227 7.28 5.05 10.41
CA GLY A 227 6.10 4.98 11.29
C GLY A 227 4.90 5.67 10.63
N ALA A 228 5.10 6.89 10.15
CA ALA A 228 4.11 7.62 9.37
C ALA A 228 3.68 6.81 8.15
N MET A 229 4.63 6.24 7.39
CA MET A 229 4.30 5.39 6.23
C MET A 229 3.42 4.20 6.55
N LYS A 230 3.67 3.49 7.66
CA LYS A 230 2.80 2.40 8.11
C LYS A 230 1.43 2.90 8.51
N SER A 231 1.35 4.03 9.20
CA SER A 231 0.09 4.64 9.59
C SER A 231 -0.75 5.11 8.39
N MET A 232 -0.10 5.48 7.30
CA MET A 232 -0.72 5.84 6.01
C MET A 232 -1.07 4.61 5.14
N GLY A 233 -0.99 3.41 5.72
CA GLY A 233 -1.47 2.18 5.10
C GLY A 233 -0.47 1.47 4.20
N SER A 234 0.81 1.85 4.20
CA SER A 234 1.84 1.01 3.55
C SER A 234 1.93 -0.35 4.22
N ALA A 235 1.92 -1.41 3.42
CA ALA A 235 2.10 -2.79 3.89
C ALA A 235 3.56 -3.06 4.29
N GLY A 236 4.50 -2.27 3.77
CA GLY A 236 5.91 -2.37 4.13
C GLY A 236 6.79 -1.38 3.39
N LEU A 237 7.97 -1.15 3.96
CA LEU A 237 9.01 -0.30 3.41
C LEU A 237 10.31 -1.10 3.35
N ILE A 238 10.94 -1.16 2.17
CA ILE A 238 12.15 -1.91 1.89
C ILE A 238 13.25 -0.92 1.50
N LYS A 239 14.33 -0.87 2.28
CA LYS A 239 15.53 -0.07 1.96
C LYS A 239 16.54 -0.99 1.28
N LEU A 240 16.85 -0.71 0.02
CA LEU A 240 17.78 -1.51 -0.81
C LEU A 240 19.22 -0.97 -0.76
N GLY A 241 19.43 0.16 -0.08
CA GLY A 241 20.74 0.82 0.03
C GLY A 241 21.02 1.80 -1.11
N GLY A 242 21.93 2.75 -0.86
CA GLY A 242 22.32 3.77 -1.84
C GLY A 242 21.17 4.71 -2.24
N GLY A 243 20.23 4.99 -1.33
CA GLY A 243 19.08 5.85 -1.60
C GLY A 243 17.89 5.14 -2.28
N ASN A 244 18.00 3.86 -2.62
CA ASN A 244 16.91 3.12 -3.25
C ASN A 244 15.94 2.56 -2.20
N VAL A 245 14.67 2.94 -2.29
CA VAL A 245 13.62 2.55 -1.34
C VAL A 245 12.38 2.08 -2.11
N GLN A 246 11.71 1.06 -1.59
CA GLN A 246 10.42 0.61 -2.13
C GLN A 246 9.36 0.62 -1.03
N VAL A 247 8.21 1.21 -1.31
CA VAL A 247 7.05 1.24 -0.41
C VAL A 247 5.92 0.46 -1.04
N VAL A 248 5.35 -0.48 -0.30
CA VAL A 248 4.28 -1.36 -0.77
C VAL A 248 2.93 -0.73 -0.43
N PHE A 249 2.34 -0.01 -1.38
CA PHE A 249 0.98 0.53 -1.27
C PHE A 249 -0.06 -0.33 -2.01
N GLY A 250 0.34 -1.49 -2.54
CA GLY A 250 -0.55 -2.34 -3.34
C GLY A 250 -0.97 -1.64 -4.62
N THR A 251 -2.18 -1.94 -5.11
CA THR A 251 -2.72 -1.46 -6.40
C THR A 251 -2.82 0.07 -6.53
N TYR A 252 -2.58 0.80 -5.45
CA TYR A 252 -2.63 2.26 -5.40
C TYR A 252 -1.30 2.94 -5.72
N SER A 253 -0.21 2.16 -5.86
CA SER A 253 1.14 2.69 -6.05
C SER A 253 1.27 3.59 -7.28
N GLU A 254 0.60 3.24 -8.38
CA GLU A 254 0.59 4.06 -9.61
C GLU A 254 -0.11 5.41 -9.40
N LEU A 255 -1.26 5.39 -8.72
CA LEU A 255 -2.05 6.58 -8.43
C LEU A 255 -1.31 7.53 -7.48
N ILE A 256 -0.63 6.99 -6.48
CA ILE A 256 0.23 7.74 -5.56
C ILE A 256 1.41 8.36 -6.32
N ARG A 257 2.05 7.61 -7.24
CA ARG A 257 3.16 8.11 -8.07
C ARG A 257 2.73 9.32 -8.91
N GLU A 258 1.60 9.23 -9.60
CA GLU A 258 1.07 10.34 -10.41
C GLU A 258 0.89 11.61 -9.59
N GLU A 259 0.37 11.46 -8.37
CA GLU A 259 0.04 12.60 -7.54
C GLU A 259 1.26 13.21 -6.85
N ILE A 260 2.22 12.38 -6.43
CA ILE A 260 3.54 12.85 -6.01
C ILE A 260 4.23 13.58 -7.17
N ALA A 261 4.19 13.04 -8.40
CA ALA A 261 4.79 13.70 -9.56
C ALA A 261 4.21 15.11 -9.78
N LYS A 262 2.88 15.28 -9.67
CA LYS A 262 2.25 16.61 -9.75
C LYS A 262 2.73 17.56 -8.64
N LEU A 263 2.96 17.06 -7.43
CA LEU A 263 3.47 17.85 -6.31
C LEU A 263 4.96 18.21 -6.47
N LEU A 264 5.75 17.35 -7.12
CA LEU A 264 7.13 17.67 -7.45
C LEU A 264 7.20 18.80 -8.50
N GLU A 265 6.24 18.86 -9.42
CA GLU A 265 6.19 19.88 -10.48
C GLU A 265 5.56 21.22 -10.03
N ARG A 266 4.69 21.22 -9.02
CA ARG A 266 4.01 22.43 -8.53
C ARG A 266 4.63 22.93 -7.21
N ASP A 267 5.04 24.20 -7.16
CA ASP A 267 5.27 24.88 -5.88
C ASP A 267 3.93 25.30 -5.28
N LEU A 268 3.26 24.35 -4.63
CA LEU A 268 2.11 24.66 -3.78
C LEU A 268 2.64 25.15 -2.42
N GLN A 269 2.19 26.32 -1.97
CA GLN A 269 2.43 26.74 -0.58
C GLN A 269 1.65 25.84 0.35
N GLN A 270 2.34 24.88 0.95
CA GLN A 270 1.80 23.89 1.86
C GLN A 270 2.37 24.14 3.26
N VAL A 271 1.51 24.05 4.27
CA VAL A 271 1.90 24.12 5.67
C VAL A 271 1.59 22.79 6.35
N LEU A 272 2.59 22.28 7.04
CA LEU A 272 2.56 20.99 7.73
C LEU A 272 2.49 21.21 9.24
N PHE A 273 1.66 20.41 9.90
CA PHE A 273 1.44 20.48 11.33
C PHE A 273 1.81 19.14 11.99
N CYS A 274 2.63 19.23 13.03
CA CYS A 274 2.96 18.15 13.93
C CYS A 274 1.89 18.01 15.03
N ALA A 275 1.84 16.85 15.69
CA ALA A 275 0.95 16.63 16.84
C ALA A 275 1.35 17.54 18.02
N PRO A 276 0.46 18.43 18.49
CA PRO A 276 0.76 19.33 19.60
C PRO A 276 0.75 18.63 20.95
N VAL A 277 0.21 17.41 21.06
CA VAL A 277 0.20 16.60 22.28
C VAL A 277 0.47 15.12 21.97
N GLN A 278 0.83 14.35 22.99
CA GLN A 278 0.75 12.88 22.92
C GLN A 278 -0.67 12.45 23.31
N GLY A 279 -1.32 11.63 22.49
CA GLY A 279 -2.66 11.14 22.79
C GLY A 279 -3.41 10.60 21.58
N LYS A 280 -4.74 10.60 21.64
CA LYS A 280 -5.60 10.17 20.52
C LYS A 280 -6.04 11.37 19.70
N MET A 281 -5.78 11.37 18.40
CA MET A 281 -6.30 12.36 17.45
C MET A 281 -7.76 12.05 17.12
N LEU A 282 -8.59 13.09 17.02
CA LEU A 282 -10.02 13.03 16.73
C LEU A 282 -10.38 14.04 15.63
N PRO A 283 -11.41 13.75 14.82
CA PRO A 283 -12.00 14.75 13.94
C PRO A 283 -12.59 15.90 14.76
N ILE A 284 -12.56 17.11 14.22
CA ILE A 284 -13.04 18.30 14.95
C ILE A 284 -14.53 18.22 15.27
N GLU A 285 -15.30 17.49 14.45
CA GLU A 285 -16.73 17.25 14.62
C GLU A 285 -17.07 16.38 15.85
N GLU A 286 -16.10 15.63 16.38
CA GLU A 286 -16.25 14.81 17.59
C GLU A 286 -15.92 15.57 18.89
N VAL A 287 -15.52 16.84 18.80
CA VAL A 287 -15.25 17.66 19.99
C VAL A 287 -16.57 17.88 20.75
N PRO A 288 -16.61 17.65 22.08
CA PRO A 288 -17.82 17.84 22.89
C PRO A 288 -18.06 19.32 23.23
N ASP A 289 -17.99 20.18 22.22
CA ASP A 289 -18.27 21.61 22.28
C ASP A 289 -18.81 22.07 20.92
N GLN A 290 -19.94 22.77 20.92
CA GLN A 290 -20.63 23.13 19.68
C GLN A 290 -19.86 24.17 18.85
N ILE A 291 -19.08 25.04 19.49
CA ILE A 291 -18.33 26.09 18.79
C ILE A 291 -17.22 25.45 17.94
N PHE A 292 -16.50 24.47 18.50
CA PHE A 292 -15.49 23.71 17.77
C PHE A 292 -16.10 22.70 16.79
N ALA A 293 -17.07 21.89 17.22
CA ALA A 293 -17.66 20.84 16.39
C ALA A 293 -18.38 21.39 15.15
N ALA A 294 -18.99 22.57 15.25
CA ALA A 294 -19.61 23.26 14.13
C ALA A 294 -18.64 24.16 13.34
N LYS A 295 -17.34 24.13 13.64
CA LYS A 295 -16.27 24.87 12.95
C LYS A 295 -16.48 26.40 12.93
N LEU A 296 -17.12 26.95 13.96
CA LEU A 296 -17.45 28.38 14.02
C LEU A 296 -16.23 29.26 14.24
N VAL A 297 -15.22 28.75 14.94
CA VAL A 297 -13.94 29.44 15.20
C VAL A 297 -12.90 29.18 14.10
N GLY A 298 -13.06 28.08 13.37
CA GLY A 298 -12.09 27.60 12.38
C GLY A 298 -12.25 26.11 12.12
N ASP A 299 -11.48 25.58 11.17
CA ASP A 299 -11.41 24.15 10.88
C ASP A 299 -10.05 23.57 11.33
N GLY A 300 -9.98 22.27 11.53
CA GLY A 300 -8.78 21.60 12.02
C GLY A 300 -9.06 20.23 12.63
N VAL A 301 -8.38 19.92 13.72
CA VAL A 301 -8.43 18.61 14.38
C VAL A 301 -8.37 18.78 15.90
N ALA A 302 -8.71 17.73 16.64
CA ALA A 302 -8.60 17.74 18.09
C ALA A 302 -7.83 16.53 18.61
N PHE A 303 -7.39 16.62 19.86
CA PHE A 303 -6.61 15.56 20.51
C PHE A 303 -7.11 15.31 21.93
N VAL A 304 -7.13 14.05 22.36
CA VAL A 304 -7.33 13.68 23.77
C VAL A 304 -5.95 13.38 24.37
N PRO A 305 -5.38 14.29 25.18
CA PRO A 305 -4.02 14.17 25.70
C PRO A 305 -3.89 13.06 26.74
N GLU A 306 -2.79 12.31 26.67
CA GLU A 306 -2.36 11.34 27.68
C GLU A 306 -1.30 11.90 28.62
N LYS A 307 -0.60 12.96 28.20
CA LYS A 307 0.41 13.67 28.98
C LYS A 307 0.10 15.17 28.99
N GLY A 308 0.43 15.82 30.10
CA GLY A 308 0.19 17.24 30.36
C GLY A 308 1.20 18.15 29.69
N GLU A 309 1.48 17.95 28.40
CA GLU A 309 2.48 18.71 27.65
C GLU A 309 1.92 19.10 26.28
N LEU A 310 1.84 20.40 26.03
CA LEU A 310 1.50 21.01 24.74
C LEU A 310 2.79 21.52 24.08
N VAL A 311 3.03 21.12 22.84
CA VAL A 311 4.16 21.56 22.00
C VAL A 311 3.66 22.30 20.77
N SER A 312 4.55 23.07 20.14
CA SER A 312 4.22 23.76 18.90
C SER A 312 3.98 22.75 17.78
N PRO A 313 2.85 22.84 17.07
CA PRO A 313 2.61 22.00 15.89
C PRO A 313 3.35 22.52 14.66
N VAL A 314 3.79 23.78 14.65
CA VAL A 314 4.28 24.47 13.46
C VAL A 314 5.37 25.46 13.80
N TYR A 315 6.16 25.88 12.80
CA TYR A 315 7.03 27.03 12.95
C TYR A 315 6.22 28.31 12.89
N GLY A 316 6.41 29.22 13.85
CA GLY A 316 5.66 30.48 13.85
C GLY A 316 6.01 31.41 15.01
N THR A 317 5.21 32.45 15.17
CA THR A 317 5.32 33.43 16.25
C THR A 317 4.09 33.34 17.14
N ILE A 318 4.28 33.33 18.47
CA ILE A 318 3.17 33.39 19.42
C ILE A 318 2.46 34.74 19.28
N MET A 319 1.21 34.72 18.83
CA MET A 319 0.39 35.92 18.63
C MET A 319 -0.28 36.38 19.91
N HIS A 320 -0.85 35.43 20.63
CA HIS A 320 -1.66 35.71 21.79
C HIS A 320 -1.57 34.58 22.80
N MET A 321 -1.50 34.93 24.08
CA MET A 321 -1.62 34.00 25.19
C MET A 321 -2.78 34.41 26.08
N TYR A 322 -3.68 33.46 26.32
CA TYR A 322 -4.85 33.73 27.15
C TYR A 322 -4.44 33.88 28.62
N PRO A 323 -5.09 34.73 29.43
CA PRO A 323 -4.66 35.02 30.80
C PRO A 323 -4.53 33.80 31.72
N THR A 324 -5.31 32.74 31.48
CA THR A 324 -5.25 31.48 32.24
C THR A 324 -4.33 30.43 31.63
N MET A 325 -3.65 30.74 30.52
CA MET A 325 -2.68 29.88 29.82
C MET A 325 -3.26 28.54 29.33
N HIS A 326 -4.59 28.40 29.28
CA HIS A 326 -5.26 27.24 28.71
C HIS A 326 -5.26 27.23 27.18
N ALA A 327 -5.00 28.38 26.54
CA ALA A 327 -5.00 28.52 25.09
C ALA A 327 -3.94 29.52 24.63
N LEU A 328 -3.50 29.37 23.38
CA LEU A 328 -2.60 30.31 22.71
C LEU A 328 -2.81 30.30 21.19
N GLY A 329 -2.43 31.40 20.54
CA GLY A 329 -2.43 31.57 19.09
C GLY A 329 -1.01 31.60 18.52
N ILE A 330 -0.79 30.97 17.37
CA ILE A 330 0.48 30.99 16.62
C ILE A 330 0.23 31.52 15.21
N SER A 331 1.02 32.50 14.77
CA SER A 331 1.06 32.93 13.36
C SER A 331 2.15 32.18 12.62
N THR A 332 1.81 31.53 11.51
CA THR A 332 2.83 30.93 10.63
C THR A 332 3.42 31.97 9.68
N ARG A 333 4.58 31.68 9.07
CA ARG A 333 5.21 32.60 8.08
C ARG A 333 4.36 32.79 6.83
N GLU A 334 3.58 31.78 6.49
CA GLU A 334 2.61 31.77 5.40
C GLU A 334 1.34 32.57 5.79
N GLY A 335 1.22 32.95 7.05
CA GLY A 335 0.18 33.79 7.67
C GLY A 335 -1.10 33.04 8.01
N LEU A 336 -1.00 31.74 8.28
CA LEU A 336 -2.07 31.02 8.97
C LEU A 336 -2.09 31.43 10.44
N GLU A 337 -3.28 31.52 11.00
CA GLU A 337 -3.49 31.78 12.42
C GLU A 337 -3.99 30.50 13.08
N VAL A 338 -3.22 29.96 14.01
CA VAL A 338 -3.43 28.63 14.59
C VAL A 338 -3.76 28.81 16.06
N LEU A 339 -4.96 28.38 16.46
CA LEU A 339 -5.40 28.37 17.84
C LEU A 339 -5.21 26.96 18.43
N LEU A 340 -4.50 26.90 19.55
CA LEU A 340 -4.41 25.73 20.41
C LEU A 340 -5.21 25.99 21.68
N HIS A 341 -6.17 25.11 22.00
CA HIS A 341 -7.03 25.25 23.17
C HIS A 341 -7.00 23.97 23.99
N ILE A 342 -6.51 24.01 25.23
CA ILE A 342 -6.33 22.85 26.11
C ILE A 342 -7.63 22.57 26.87
N GLY A 343 -8.30 21.46 26.55
CA GLY A 343 -9.57 21.06 27.17
C GLY A 343 -10.76 21.92 26.75
N ILE A 344 -11.94 21.59 27.26
CA ILE A 344 -13.19 22.36 27.10
C ILE A 344 -13.61 22.92 28.46
N ASP A 345 -14.07 24.18 28.48
CA ASP A 345 -14.41 24.95 29.69
C ASP A 345 -13.26 25.15 30.69
N THR A 346 -12.03 25.13 30.21
CA THR A 346 -10.82 25.28 31.03
C THR A 346 -10.41 26.73 31.30
N SER A 347 -11.10 27.70 30.71
CA SER A 347 -10.79 29.13 30.86
C SER A 347 -10.90 29.63 32.30
N GLN A 348 -11.69 28.94 33.15
CA GLN A 348 -11.88 29.27 34.56
C GLN A 348 -10.81 28.65 35.49
N LEU A 349 -10.04 27.67 35.01
CA LEU A 349 -9.06 26.91 35.80
C LEU A 349 -7.74 27.67 35.91
N LYS A 350 -7.57 28.46 36.98
CA LYS A 350 -6.36 29.26 37.21
C LYS A 350 -5.28 28.46 37.94
N GLY A 351 -4.03 28.59 37.49
CA GLY A 351 -2.85 28.02 38.18
C GLY A 351 -2.52 26.57 37.85
N HIS A 352 -3.23 25.95 36.90
CA HIS A 352 -2.99 24.57 36.45
C HIS A 352 -2.29 24.47 35.09
N PHE A 353 -1.84 25.61 34.57
CA PHE A 353 -1.15 25.77 33.30
C PHE A 353 0.13 26.58 33.53
N GLU A 354 1.27 26.02 33.11
CA GLU A 354 2.60 26.64 33.17
C GLU A 354 3.08 26.88 31.74
N ALA A 355 3.17 28.15 31.34
CA ALA A 355 3.67 28.53 30.02
C ALA A 355 5.21 28.61 30.00
N PHE A 356 5.80 28.11 28.92
CA PHE A 356 7.25 28.10 28.64
C PHE A 356 7.63 29.06 27.50
N VAL A 357 6.66 29.83 27.02
CA VAL A 357 6.77 30.82 25.96
C VAL A 357 5.97 32.07 26.36
N GLN A 358 6.20 33.18 25.67
CA GLN A 358 5.48 34.44 25.81
C GLN A 358 5.06 34.99 24.45
N GLU A 359 4.12 35.95 24.43
CA GLU A 359 3.72 36.64 23.19
C GLU A 359 4.93 37.28 22.49
N GLY A 360 5.01 37.11 21.18
CA GLY A 360 6.13 37.56 20.35
C GLY A 360 7.27 36.56 20.21
N ASP A 361 7.31 35.49 21.01
CA ASP A 361 8.34 34.45 20.86
C ASP A 361 8.18 33.70 19.53
N THR A 362 9.30 33.36 18.91
CA THR A 362 9.35 32.45 17.76
C THR A 362 9.49 31.02 18.26
N VAL A 363 8.70 30.10 17.68
CA VAL A 363 8.63 28.69 18.10
C VAL A 363 8.87 27.74 16.92
N GLU A 364 9.49 26.61 17.22
CA GLU A 364 9.73 25.52 16.26
C GLU A 364 8.82 24.30 16.51
N PRO A 365 8.48 23.49 15.49
CA PRO A 365 7.68 22.28 15.67
C PRO A 365 8.28 21.35 16.75
N GLY A 366 7.46 20.92 17.69
CA GLY A 366 7.87 20.07 18.82
C GLY A 366 8.43 20.82 20.04
N GLN A 367 8.66 22.13 19.96
CA GLN A 367 9.07 22.95 21.10
C GLN A 367 7.96 22.99 22.16
N LEU A 368 8.32 22.81 23.44
CA LEU A 368 7.39 22.89 24.57
C LEU A 368 6.79 24.29 24.68
N LEU A 369 5.46 24.37 24.75
CA LEU A 369 4.72 25.62 24.92
C LEU A 369 4.11 25.73 26.31
N ILE A 370 3.32 24.73 26.72
CA ILE A 370 2.59 24.74 27.99
C ILE A 370 2.69 23.35 28.64
N LYS A 371 2.93 23.32 29.95
CA LYS A 371 2.65 22.14 30.79
C LYS A 371 1.35 22.36 31.55
N PHE A 372 0.59 21.29 31.73
CA PHE A 372 -0.70 21.37 32.43
C PHE A 372 -0.98 20.11 33.25
N ASP A 373 -1.75 20.27 34.33
CA ASP A 373 -2.08 19.15 35.21
C ASP A 373 -3.28 18.35 34.69
N LEU A 374 -2.99 17.21 34.05
CA LEU A 374 -4.02 16.31 33.55
C LEU A 374 -4.92 15.72 34.63
N ALA A 375 -4.44 15.56 35.87
CA ALA A 375 -5.26 15.01 36.94
C ALA A 375 -6.36 16.00 37.34
N VAL A 376 -6.01 17.29 37.43
CA VAL A 376 -6.97 18.36 37.70
C VAL A 376 -7.95 18.52 36.54
N LEU A 377 -7.43 18.59 35.29
CA LEU A 377 -8.30 18.73 34.13
C LEU A 377 -9.29 17.55 33.98
N ARG A 378 -8.92 16.33 34.38
CA ARG A 378 -9.86 15.19 34.39
C ARG A 378 -11.00 15.34 35.38
N ALA A 379 -10.76 16.04 36.49
CA ALA A 379 -11.74 16.22 37.55
C ALA A 379 -12.64 17.44 37.30
N GLU A 380 -12.10 18.50 36.70
CA GLU A 380 -12.76 19.82 36.67
C GLU A 380 -13.11 20.32 35.26
N ALA A 381 -12.47 19.83 34.19
CA ALA A 381 -12.81 20.24 32.83
C ALA A 381 -14.02 19.46 32.29
N ALA A 382 -14.82 20.10 31.44
CA ALA A 382 -15.92 19.43 30.75
C ALA A 382 -15.42 18.33 29.81
N SER A 383 -14.24 18.53 29.21
CA SER A 383 -13.52 17.53 28.44
C SER A 383 -12.03 17.84 28.40
N LEU A 384 -11.21 16.79 28.25
CA LEU A 384 -9.77 16.92 27.98
C LEU A 384 -9.46 17.23 26.51
N THR A 385 -10.46 17.11 25.63
CA THR A 385 -10.28 17.32 24.20
C THR A 385 -9.66 18.69 23.94
N THR A 386 -8.54 18.69 23.24
CA THR A 386 -7.66 19.84 22.99
C THR A 386 -7.70 20.15 21.48
N PRO A 387 -8.52 21.12 21.04
CA PRO A 387 -8.56 21.54 19.64
C PRO A 387 -7.27 22.22 19.15
N MET A 388 -6.91 21.94 17.90
CA MET A 388 -5.95 22.67 17.09
C MET A 388 -6.67 23.10 15.80
N VAL A 389 -6.98 24.39 15.71
CA VAL A 389 -7.79 24.95 14.61
C VAL A 389 -7.07 26.09 13.93
N ILE A 390 -7.28 26.26 12.63
CA ILE A 390 -6.86 27.45 11.90
C ILE A 390 -8.05 28.41 11.87
N THR A 391 -7.86 29.61 12.40
CA THR A 391 -8.92 30.61 12.59
C THR A 391 -9.21 31.45 11.35
N ASN A 392 -8.34 31.38 10.33
CA ASN A 392 -8.52 31.98 9.02
C ASN A 392 -8.61 30.91 7.90
N PRO A 393 -9.66 30.06 7.91
CA PRO A 393 -9.78 28.93 6.99
C PRO A 393 -9.97 29.33 5.52
N ASP A 394 -10.35 30.58 5.24
CA ASP A 394 -10.46 31.17 3.90
C ASP A 394 -9.14 31.15 3.12
N ARG A 395 -8.00 31.12 3.84
CA ARG A 395 -6.67 31.01 3.23
C ARG A 395 -6.33 29.59 2.80
N VAL A 396 -7.07 28.59 3.28
CA VAL A 396 -6.82 27.17 3.03
C VAL A 396 -7.64 26.72 1.83
N LYS A 397 -6.94 26.28 0.79
CA LYS A 397 -7.52 25.69 -0.42
C LYS A 397 -7.97 24.25 -0.20
N SER A 398 -7.17 23.47 0.53
CA SER A 398 -7.51 22.08 0.83
C SER A 398 -6.87 21.61 2.14
N TRP A 399 -7.60 20.74 2.82
CA TRP A 399 -7.21 20.13 4.09
C TRP A 399 -6.84 18.67 3.90
N SER A 400 -5.94 18.19 4.73
CA SER A 400 -5.49 16.80 4.70
C SER A 400 -5.14 16.38 6.11
N PHE A 401 -5.74 15.29 6.55
CA PHE A 401 -5.61 14.81 7.93
C PHE A 401 -4.99 13.42 7.93
N ALA A 402 -4.06 13.20 8.87
CA ALA A 402 -3.62 11.85 9.18
C ALA A 402 -4.77 11.05 9.82
N PRO A 403 -4.70 9.70 9.82
CA PRO A 403 -5.72 8.88 10.44
C PRO A 403 -5.92 9.23 11.92
N PHE A 404 -7.19 9.36 12.34
CA PHE A 404 -7.61 9.68 13.70
C PHE A 404 -7.31 8.54 14.70
N LYS A 405 -6.03 8.42 15.07
CA LYS A 405 -5.47 7.34 15.89
C LYS A 405 -4.52 7.91 16.95
N GLN A 406 -3.82 7.01 17.64
CA GLN A 406 -2.80 7.37 18.60
C GLN A 406 -1.64 8.11 17.92
N VAL A 407 -1.28 9.28 18.45
CA VAL A 407 -0.17 10.11 17.99
C VAL A 407 0.82 10.37 19.13
N LYS A 408 2.11 10.46 18.77
CA LYS A 408 3.16 10.89 19.70
C LYS A 408 3.29 12.42 19.67
N LYS A 409 3.68 13.00 20.79
CA LYS A 409 4.04 14.43 20.86
C LYS A 409 5.09 14.77 19.80
N GLY A 410 4.84 15.80 18.99
CA GLY A 410 5.73 16.21 17.90
C GLY A 410 5.78 15.25 16.71
N GLN A 411 4.90 14.24 16.63
CA GLN A 411 4.78 13.40 15.45
C GLN A 411 4.47 14.27 14.23
N ALA A 412 5.27 14.12 13.18
CA ALA A 412 5.14 14.92 11.97
C ALA A 412 3.81 14.67 11.24
N SER A 413 3.33 15.72 10.57
CA SER A 413 2.31 15.63 9.51
C SER A 413 0.99 14.99 9.94
N VAL A 414 0.47 15.38 11.11
CA VAL A 414 -0.89 14.99 11.53
C VAL A 414 -1.97 15.77 10.80
N MET A 415 -1.65 16.97 10.34
CA MET A 415 -2.50 17.81 9.50
C MET A 415 -1.62 18.54 8.48
N SER A 416 -2.14 18.70 7.27
CA SER A 416 -1.52 19.45 6.20
C SER A 416 -2.57 20.32 5.54
N VAL A 417 -2.20 21.54 5.21
CA VAL A 417 -3.06 22.46 4.47
C VAL A 417 -2.32 23.02 3.28
N VAL A 418 -3.00 23.08 2.15
CA VAL A 418 -2.53 23.77 0.95
C VAL A 418 -3.20 25.13 0.91
N LEU A 419 -2.42 26.18 0.70
CA LEU A 419 -2.91 27.56 0.67
C LEU A 419 -3.33 27.96 -0.75
N TYR A 420 -4.22 28.95 -0.84
CA TYR A 420 -4.41 29.68 -2.08
C TYR A 420 -3.13 30.46 -2.43
N ASP A 421 -2.73 30.39 -3.70
CA ASP A 421 -1.56 31.12 -4.20
C ASP A 421 -1.81 32.63 -4.06
N ARG A 422 -0.84 33.36 -3.49
CA ARG A 422 -0.93 34.82 -3.26
C ARG A 422 -0.92 35.63 -4.57
N ASN A 423 -0.79 34.99 -5.73
CA ASN A 423 -0.75 35.64 -7.05
C ASN A 423 -2.11 35.79 -7.76
N VAL A 424 -3.20 36.02 -7.04
CA VAL A 424 -4.39 36.64 -7.63
C VAL A 424 -4.56 38.00 -6.99
N GLY A 425 -4.01 39.00 -7.68
CA GLY A 425 -4.04 40.38 -7.28
C GLY A 425 -5.45 40.85 -6.92
N GLY A 426 -5.53 41.57 -5.81
CA GLY A 426 -6.61 42.51 -5.60
C GLY A 426 -6.65 43.50 -6.76
N VAL A 427 -7.83 43.62 -7.34
CA VAL A 427 -8.32 44.91 -7.83
C VAL A 427 -9.62 45.12 -7.06
N GLU A 428 -9.67 46.25 -6.37
CA GLU A 428 -10.87 46.80 -5.72
C GLU A 428 -12.07 46.88 -6.67
#